data_AF-A0ABD5IU76-F1
#
_entry.id   AF-A0ABD5IU76-F1
#
_cell.length_a   1.000
_cell.length_b   1.000
_cell.length_c   1.000
_cell.angle_alpha   90.00
_cell.angle_beta   90.00
_cell.angle_gamma   90.00
#
_symmetry.space_group_name_H-M   'P 1'
#
loop_
_entity.id
_entity.type
_entity.pdbx_description
1 polymer ?
#
loop_
_entity_poly.entity_id
_entity_poly.type
_entity_poly.pdbx_seq_one_letter_code
_entity_poly.pdbx_strand_id
1 'polypeptide(L)'
;MEMERINEHTVKFYISYVDIEERGFDREEIWYNRERSEELFWEMMDEVHNEGDFSLEGPLWIQVQALDKGLEVLVTKAQLSKDGSKLELPLPEEKLLPMDEKMEELLDHHFHVQQDSEGLTEDEEEEVLHFTISFKDIEDLIALAHRADFTNVKNSLFQFEGRYYLFVEFDENYTEHEIDNWLSILLEYGIDSQLTIYRLEEYGKEIIHSNALATLAKHFPLK
;
A
#
# COMPACT_ATOMS: atom_id res chain seq x y z
N MET A 1 -3.02 32.24 -1.82
CA MET A 1 -3.90 31.09 -1.48
C MET A 1 -5.33 31.56 -1.17
N GLU A 2 -6.35 30.81 -1.61
CA GLU A 2 -7.75 30.98 -1.19
C GLU A 2 -8.26 29.70 -0.50
N MET A 3 -8.95 29.85 0.64
CA MET A 3 -9.51 28.74 1.42
C MET A 3 -11.04 28.86 1.47
N GLU A 4 -11.73 27.75 1.21
CA GLU A 4 -13.18 27.63 1.34
C GLU A 4 -13.51 26.47 2.29
N ARG A 5 -14.13 26.78 3.44
CA ARG A 5 -14.62 25.75 4.35
C ARG A 5 -15.93 25.19 3.81
N ILE A 6 -15.88 23.97 3.30
CA ILE A 6 -17.07 23.28 2.80
C ILE A 6 -17.91 22.80 3.99
N ASN A 7 -17.30 22.15 4.99
CA ASN A 7 -17.98 21.56 6.16
C ASN A 7 -17.10 21.59 7.43
N GLU A 8 -17.60 21.05 8.55
CA GLU A 8 -16.79 20.84 9.76
C GLU A 8 -15.67 19.80 9.60
N HIS A 9 -15.83 18.89 8.63
CA HIS A 9 -14.89 17.80 8.36
C HIS A 9 -14.20 17.91 7.00
N THR A 10 -14.55 18.90 6.18
CA THR A 10 -14.01 19.04 4.82
C THR A 10 -13.61 20.48 4.57
N VAL A 11 -12.36 20.66 4.14
CA VAL A 11 -11.78 21.95 3.76
C VAL A 11 -11.35 21.89 2.30
N LYS A 12 -11.62 22.97 1.57
CA LYS A 12 -11.21 23.14 0.18
C LYS A 12 -10.19 24.26 0.09
N PHE A 13 -9.12 24.02 -0.65
CA PHE A 13 -8.03 24.95 -0.87
C PHE A 13 -7.83 25.19 -2.36
N TYR A 14 -7.49 26.42 -2.69
CA TYR A 14 -7.02 26.80 -4.00
C TYR A 14 -5.64 27.44 -3.87
N ILE A 15 -4.66 26.84 -4.55
CA ILE A 15 -3.28 27.28 -4.55
C ILE A 15 -2.92 27.65 -5.99
N SER A 16 -2.50 28.89 -6.24
CA SER A 16 -2.06 29.30 -7.56
C SER A 16 -0.67 28.75 -7.88
N TYR A 17 -0.29 28.65 -9.16
CA TYR A 17 1.08 28.24 -9.52
C TYR A 17 2.13 29.21 -8.99
N VAL A 18 1.82 30.50 -8.90
CA VAL A 18 2.73 31.51 -8.34
C VAL A 18 2.96 31.26 -6.84
N ASP A 19 1.90 30.94 -6.10
CA ASP A 19 1.97 30.59 -4.67
C ASP A 19 2.80 29.31 -4.40
N ILE A 20 2.79 28.37 -5.34
CA ILE A 20 3.55 27.11 -5.28
C ILE A 20 5.04 27.38 -5.51
N GLU A 21 5.36 28.16 -6.55
CA GLU A 21 6.74 28.56 -6.87
C GLU A 21 7.36 29.45 -5.78
N GLU A 22 6.60 30.35 -5.16
CA GLU A 22 7.08 31.20 -4.05
C GLU A 22 7.43 30.40 -2.79
N ARG A 23 6.80 29.24 -2.58
CA ARG A 23 7.11 28.29 -1.51
C ARG A 23 8.28 27.36 -1.86
N GLY A 24 8.81 27.46 -3.08
CA GLY A 24 9.97 26.68 -3.55
C GLY A 24 9.61 25.27 -4.02
N PHE A 25 8.35 25.02 -4.39
CA PHE A 25 7.90 23.76 -4.97
C PHE A 25 7.71 23.92 -6.47
N ASP A 26 8.17 22.94 -7.26
CA ASP A 26 7.83 22.85 -8.68
C ASP A 26 6.50 22.11 -8.88
N ARG A 27 5.73 22.53 -9.89
CA ARG A 27 4.43 21.90 -10.24
C ARG A 27 4.56 20.39 -10.46
N GLU A 28 5.69 19.93 -10.98
CA GLU A 28 5.96 18.52 -11.29
C GLU A 28 6.38 17.76 -10.03
N GLU A 29 7.07 18.41 -9.09
CA GLU A 29 7.46 17.80 -7.81
C GLU A 29 6.25 17.48 -6.92
N ILE A 30 5.16 18.26 -7.00
CA ILE A 30 3.94 17.95 -6.24
C ILE A 30 3.30 16.63 -6.68
N TRP A 31 3.42 16.25 -7.95
CA TRP A 31 2.84 15.02 -8.48
C TRP A 31 3.77 13.82 -8.37
N TYR A 32 5.08 14.02 -8.59
CA TYR A 32 6.05 12.93 -8.68
C TYR A 32 6.86 12.72 -7.39
N ASN A 33 6.84 13.67 -6.46
CA ASN A 33 7.59 13.58 -5.22
C ASN A 33 6.63 13.63 -4.03
N ARG A 34 6.35 12.44 -3.50
CA ARG A 34 5.48 12.23 -2.33
C ARG A 34 5.93 13.03 -1.11
N GLU A 35 7.23 13.04 -0.80
CA GLU A 35 7.74 13.77 0.37
C GLU A 35 7.46 15.27 0.24
N ARG A 36 7.68 15.82 -0.96
CA ARG A 36 7.41 17.24 -1.24
C ARG A 36 5.92 17.58 -1.21
N SER A 37 5.07 16.69 -1.72
CA SER A 37 3.63 16.91 -1.71
C SER A 37 3.06 16.82 -0.29
N GLU A 38 3.54 15.88 0.53
CA GLU A 38 3.22 15.81 1.96
C GLU A 38 3.67 17.07 2.70
N GLU A 39 4.90 17.54 2.48
CA GLU A 39 5.40 18.80 3.08
C GLU A 39 4.47 19.98 2.77
N LEU A 40 4.09 20.16 1.50
CA LEU A 40 3.15 21.19 1.09
C LEU A 40 1.83 21.03 1.84
N PHE A 41 1.19 19.86 1.83
CA PHE A 41 -0.10 19.69 2.51
C PHE A 41 -0.02 19.93 4.02
N TRP A 42 1.06 19.51 4.68
CA TRP A 42 1.25 19.79 6.11
C TRP A 42 1.38 21.28 6.40
N GLU A 43 2.15 22.02 5.59
CA GLU A 43 2.25 23.48 5.73
C GLU A 43 0.89 24.16 5.54
N MET A 44 0.12 23.71 4.56
CA MET A 44 -1.23 24.24 4.30
C MET A 44 -2.20 23.90 5.45
N MET A 45 -2.11 22.71 6.04
CA MET A 45 -2.95 22.32 7.18
C MET A 45 -2.55 23.06 8.49
N ASP A 46 -1.26 23.37 8.69
CA ASP A 46 -0.78 24.13 9.85
C ASP A 46 -1.23 25.60 9.80
N GLU A 47 -1.18 26.21 8.62
CA GLU A 47 -1.71 27.57 8.39
C GLU A 47 -3.21 27.64 8.73
N VAL A 48 -3.95 26.58 8.42
CA VAL A 48 -5.39 26.44 8.67
C VAL A 48 -5.71 26.14 10.14
N HIS A 49 -4.84 25.41 10.83
CA HIS A 49 -5.01 25.08 12.25
C HIS A 49 -5.04 26.33 13.14
N ASN A 50 -4.32 27.39 12.74
CA ASN A 50 -4.24 28.64 13.50
C ASN A 50 -5.51 29.51 13.41
N GLU A 51 -6.36 29.35 12.39
CA GLU A 51 -7.55 30.20 12.18
C GLU A 51 -8.89 29.59 12.63
N GLY A 52 -8.93 28.32 13.04
CA GLY A 52 -10.12 27.79 13.71
C GLY A 52 -10.21 26.28 13.84
N ASP A 53 -10.13 25.81 15.10
CA ASP A 53 -10.73 24.60 15.70
C ASP A 53 -10.77 23.29 14.88
N PHE A 54 -9.95 23.14 13.85
CA PHE A 54 -9.80 21.88 13.12
C PHE A 54 -8.73 21.05 13.83
N SER A 55 -9.19 20.15 14.70
CA SER A 55 -8.30 19.17 15.34
C SER A 55 -7.88 18.12 14.31
N LEU A 56 -6.66 18.26 13.80
CA LEU A 56 -5.98 17.39 12.82
C LEU A 56 -5.65 15.98 13.34
N GLU A 57 -6.34 15.51 14.38
CA GLU A 57 -6.18 14.16 14.90
C GLU A 57 -7.01 13.17 14.08
N GLY A 58 -6.34 12.34 13.27
CA GLY A 58 -6.91 11.22 12.54
C GLY A 58 -6.49 11.15 11.06
N PRO A 59 -6.87 10.07 10.36
CA PRO A 59 -6.60 9.92 8.94
C PRO A 59 -7.29 11.01 8.11
N LEU A 60 -6.54 11.59 7.17
CA LEU A 60 -6.99 12.64 6.26
C LEU A 60 -7.07 12.07 4.83
N TRP A 61 -8.18 12.36 4.17
CA TRP A 61 -8.39 12.09 2.77
C TRP A 61 -8.08 13.35 1.96
N ILE A 62 -7.13 13.27 1.04
CA ILE A 62 -6.70 14.42 0.23
C ILE A 62 -6.98 14.12 -1.24
N GLN A 63 -7.76 14.98 -1.88
CA GLN A 63 -8.04 14.92 -3.31
C GLN A 63 -7.46 16.18 -3.98
N VAL A 64 -6.66 16.00 -5.03
CA VAL A 64 -6.01 17.11 -5.75
C VAL A 64 -6.52 17.15 -7.18
N GLN A 65 -6.94 18.33 -7.64
CA GLN A 65 -7.35 18.61 -9.00
C GLN A 65 -6.48 19.71 -9.60
N ALA A 66 -5.88 19.43 -10.75
CA ALA A 66 -5.16 20.43 -11.53
C ALA A 66 -6.14 21.35 -12.27
N LEU A 67 -5.95 22.66 -12.17
CA LEU A 67 -6.67 23.69 -12.91
C LEU A 67 -5.68 24.49 -13.77
N ASP A 68 -6.18 25.19 -14.81
CA ASP A 68 -5.35 26.01 -15.71
C ASP A 68 -4.50 27.08 -15.01
N LYS A 69 -4.86 27.47 -13.78
CA LYS A 69 -4.19 28.55 -13.02
C LYS A 69 -3.68 28.14 -11.64
N GLY A 70 -3.87 26.88 -11.25
CA GLY A 70 -3.41 26.40 -9.94
C GLY A 70 -3.86 24.97 -9.65
N LEU A 71 -3.80 24.61 -8.37
CA LEU A 71 -4.27 23.35 -7.83
C LEU A 71 -5.47 23.61 -6.91
N GLU A 72 -6.49 22.79 -7.06
CA GLU A 72 -7.62 22.69 -6.13
C GLU A 72 -7.42 21.44 -5.27
N VAL A 73 -7.40 21.60 -3.95
CA VAL A 73 -7.15 20.51 -3.00
C VAL A 73 -8.34 20.41 -2.06
N LEU A 74 -8.93 19.23 -1.94
CA LEU A 74 -10.00 18.92 -1.01
C LEU A 74 -9.48 17.98 0.08
N VAL A 75 -9.52 18.43 1.32
CA VAL A 75 -9.10 17.63 2.49
C VAL A 75 -10.33 17.27 3.31
N THR A 76 -10.60 15.98 3.47
CA THR A 76 -11.69 15.44 4.27
C THR A 76 -11.16 14.60 5.41
N LYS A 77 -11.59 14.89 6.64
CA LYS A 77 -11.30 14.04 7.79
C LYS A 77 -12.11 12.75 7.69
N ALA A 78 -11.43 11.62 7.67
CA ALA A 78 -12.09 10.32 7.76
C ALA A 78 -12.55 10.09 9.21
N GLN A 79 -13.80 9.64 9.39
CA GLN A 79 -14.30 9.23 10.70
C GLN A 79 -14.27 7.71 10.80
N LEU A 80 -13.78 7.19 11.92
CA LEU A 80 -13.81 5.76 12.20
C LEU A 80 -15.25 5.33 12.48
N SER A 81 -15.75 4.33 11.75
CA SER A 81 -17.06 3.74 12.05
C SER A 81 -17.08 3.14 13.46
N LYS A 82 -18.27 3.06 14.06
CA LYS A 82 -18.47 2.58 15.44
C LYS A 82 -18.03 1.12 15.68
N ASP A 83 -17.70 0.38 14.63
CA ASP A 83 -17.23 -1.00 14.69
C ASP A 83 -15.69 -1.14 14.59
N GLY A 84 -14.95 -0.03 14.43
CA GLY A 84 -13.48 -0.02 14.48
C GLY A 84 -12.77 -0.65 13.28
N SER A 85 -13.51 -1.14 12.29
CA SER A 85 -13.02 -1.92 11.15
C SER A 85 -13.14 -1.21 9.81
N LYS A 86 -13.88 -0.09 9.71
CA LYS A 86 -14.05 0.65 8.44
C LYS A 86 -13.98 2.16 8.66
N LEU A 87 -13.23 2.85 7.80
CA LEU A 87 -13.18 4.32 7.71
C LEU A 87 -14.36 4.78 6.86
N GLU A 88 -15.28 5.56 7.43
CA GLU A 88 -16.41 6.13 6.70
C GLU A 88 -16.16 7.62 6.42
N LEU A 89 -16.34 8.03 5.17
CA LEU A 89 -16.28 9.43 4.76
C LEU A 89 -17.66 10.07 4.97
N PRO A 90 -17.81 11.13 5.79
CA PRO A 90 -19.08 11.83 5.96
C PRO A 90 -19.36 12.76 4.77
N LEU A 91 -19.61 12.19 3.60
CA LEU A 91 -20.01 12.92 2.40
C LEU A 91 -21.55 12.86 2.26
N PRO A 92 -22.24 13.99 2.04
CA PRO A 92 -23.67 13.98 1.76
C PRO A 92 -23.95 13.24 0.43
N GLU A 93 -24.88 12.28 0.47
CA GLU A 93 -25.21 11.35 -0.62
C GLU A 93 -25.45 12.02 -1.98
N GLU A 94 -25.87 13.29 -2.00
CA GLU A 94 -26.15 14.06 -3.23
C GLU A 94 -24.92 14.58 -3.99
N LYS A 95 -23.72 14.56 -3.40
CA LYS A 95 -22.46 14.93 -4.09
C LYS A 95 -21.57 13.73 -4.44
N LEU A 96 -22.06 12.52 -4.17
CA LEU A 96 -21.47 11.31 -4.70
C LEU A 96 -21.67 11.37 -6.23
N LEU A 97 -20.63 11.77 -6.96
CA LEU A 97 -20.45 11.24 -8.31
C LEU A 97 -20.63 9.72 -8.21
N PRO A 98 -21.28 9.05 -9.18
CA PRO A 98 -21.52 7.62 -9.10
C PRO A 98 -20.18 6.93 -8.77
N MET A 99 -20.04 6.54 -7.51
CA MET A 99 -18.87 5.85 -7.00
C MET A 99 -19.04 4.46 -7.54
N ASP A 100 -18.37 4.21 -8.67
CA ASP A 100 -18.19 2.86 -9.20
C ASP A 100 -17.63 1.98 -8.09
N GLU A 101 -18.10 0.73 -7.99
CA GLU A 101 -17.65 -0.27 -6.98
C GLU A 101 -16.11 -0.39 -6.93
N LYS A 102 -15.45 -0.15 -8.08
CA LYS A 102 -13.99 -0.06 -8.20
C LYS A 102 -13.35 1.00 -7.31
N MET A 103 -14.03 2.10 -7.00
CA MET A 103 -13.48 3.16 -6.14
C MET A 103 -13.53 2.78 -4.65
N GLU A 104 -14.48 1.94 -4.25
CA GLU A 104 -14.53 1.36 -2.89
C GLU A 104 -13.40 0.32 -2.71
N GLU A 105 -13.11 -0.48 -3.73
CA GLU A 105 -11.96 -1.39 -3.73
C GLU A 105 -10.62 -0.63 -3.74
N LEU A 106 -10.48 0.44 -4.53
CA LEU A 106 -9.29 1.30 -4.50
C LEU A 106 -9.09 1.99 -3.15
N LEU A 107 -10.18 2.31 -2.44
CA LEU A 107 -10.15 2.87 -1.09
C LEU A 107 -9.59 1.86 -0.08
N ASP A 108 -10.02 0.60 -0.14
CA ASP A 108 -9.49 -0.48 0.72
C ASP A 108 -8.04 -0.83 0.35
N HIS A 109 -7.69 -0.83 -0.94
CA HIS A 109 -6.32 -1.10 -1.40
C HIS A 109 -5.34 0.01 -1.00
N HIS A 110 -5.71 1.30 -1.09
CA HIS A 110 -4.77 2.40 -0.84
C HIS A 110 -4.31 2.51 0.63
N PHE A 111 -5.07 1.92 1.57
CA PHE A 111 -4.67 1.83 2.98
C PHE A 111 -3.86 0.56 3.30
N HIS A 112 -3.93 -0.49 2.48
CA HIS A 112 -2.98 -1.62 2.51
C HIS A 112 -1.68 -1.32 1.73
N VAL A 113 -1.67 -0.31 0.86
CA VAL A 113 -0.52 0.12 0.01
C VAL A 113 0.46 1.06 0.74
N GLN A 114 0.52 1.02 2.08
CA GLN A 114 1.69 1.53 2.81
C GLN A 114 2.83 0.49 2.86
N GLN A 115 3.20 -0.09 1.72
CA GLN A 115 4.53 -0.63 1.47
C GLN A 115 4.79 -0.74 -0.04
N ASP A 116 5.40 0.34 -0.55
CA ASP A 116 6.14 0.49 -1.81
C ASP A 116 5.46 0.30 -3.18
N SER A 117 5.12 1.47 -3.73
CA SER A 117 5.34 1.97 -5.10
C SER A 117 5.93 1.03 -6.17
N GLU A 118 5.08 0.83 -7.17
CA GLU A 118 5.33 0.91 -8.62
C GLU A 118 6.06 -0.22 -9.36
N GLY A 119 5.22 -1.01 -10.03
CA GLY A 119 5.41 -1.31 -11.45
C GLY A 119 4.59 -2.49 -11.93
N LEU A 120 3.49 -2.26 -12.68
CA LEU A 120 3.33 -2.65 -14.10
C LEU A 120 1.85 -2.71 -14.53
N THR A 121 1.59 -2.00 -15.64
CA THR A 121 0.61 -2.25 -16.72
C THR A 121 -0.89 -2.38 -16.39
N GLU A 122 -1.65 -1.40 -16.91
CA GLU A 122 -3.06 -1.53 -17.29
C GLU A 122 -3.23 -2.65 -18.33
N ASP A 123 -3.24 -3.90 -17.88
CA ASP A 123 -3.86 -5.00 -18.61
C ASP A 123 -4.83 -5.66 -17.62
N GLU A 124 -6.07 -5.90 -18.06
CA GLU A 124 -7.12 -6.60 -17.29
C GLU A 124 -6.76 -8.09 -17.13
N GLU A 125 -5.59 -8.38 -16.59
CA GLU A 125 -5.15 -9.72 -16.18
C GLU A 125 -5.27 -9.77 -14.65
N GLU A 126 -6.29 -10.50 -14.19
CA GLU A 126 -6.40 -11.15 -12.87
C GLU A 126 -5.31 -10.74 -11.86
N GLU A 127 -5.60 -9.84 -10.91
CA GLU A 127 -4.61 -9.28 -9.98
C GLU A 127 -3.96 -10.37 -9.10
N VAL A 128 -2.81 -10.90 -9.54
CA VAL A 128 -2.03 -11.89 -8.79
C VAL A 128 -1.23 -11.15 -7.71
N LEU A 129 -1.55 -11.40 -6.44
CA LEU A 129 -0.81 -10.85 -5.31
C LEU A 129 0.42 -11.70 -5.01
N HIS A 130 1.55 -11.04 -4.78
CA HIS A 130 2.81 -11.74 -4.53
C HIS A 130 3.63 -11.12 -3.40
N PHE A 131 4.35 -11.96 -2.67
CA PHE A 131 5.16 -11.57 -1.53
C PHE A 131 6.54 -12.22 -1.58
N THR A 132 7.56 -11.48 -1.14
CA THR A 132 8.92 -11.99 -0.96
C THR A 132 9.26 -11.99 0.52
N ILE A 133 9.53 -13.17 1.07
CA ILE A 133 9.89 -13.35 2.48
C ILE A 133 11.35 -13.74 2.60
N SER A 134 12.10 -13.02 3.42
CA SER A 134 13.52 -13.25 3.66
C SER A 134 13.76 -14.05 4.94
N PHE A 135 14.72 -14.96 4.87
CA PHE A 135 15.15 -15.82 5.97
C PHE A 135 16.67 -15.79 6.10
N LYS A 136 17.16 -15.80 7.34
CA LYS A 136 18.59 -15.85 7.63
C LYS A 136 19.15 -17.25 7.44
N ASP A 137 18.43 -18.25 7.95
CA ASP A 137 18.83 -19.65 7.93
C ASP A 137 17.78 -20.51 7.22
N ILE A 138 18.23 -21.58 6.58
CA ILE A 138 17.34 -22.53 5.90
C ILE A 138 16.49 -23.35 6.89
N GLU A 139 16.94 -23.47 8.14
CA GLU A 139 16.22 -24.20 9.19
C GLU A 139 14.86 -23.56 9.49
N ASP A 140 14.76 -22.23 9.46
CA ASP A 140 13.49 -21.51 9.65
C ASP A 140 12.50 -21.83 8.51
N LEU A 141 13.03 -21.95 7.29
CA LEU A 141 12.27 -22.35 6.09
C LEU A 141 11.78 -23.80 6.15
N ILE A 142 12.61 -24.71 6.69
CA ILE A 142 12.23 -26.10 6.92
C ILE A 142 11.15 -26.16 8.00
N ALA A 143 11.28 -25.40 9.09
CA ALA A 143 10.27 -25.34 10.14
C ALA A 143 8.92 -24.82 9.60
N LEU A 144 8.96 -23.74 8.81
CA LEU A 144 7.80 -23.20 8.10
C LEU A 144 7.16 -24.27 7.20
N ALA A 145 7.95 -25.00 6.42
CA ALA A 145 7.44 -26.02 5.49
C ALA A 145 6.62 -27.14 6.17
N HIS A 146 6.85 -27.41 7.46
CA HIS A 146 6.09 -28.40 8.25
C HIS A 146 4.92 -27.80 9.04
N ARG A 147 4.79 -26.47 9.09
CA ARG A 147 3.77 -25.77 9.88
C ARG A 147 2.37 -25.91 9.29
N ALA A 148 2.26 -25.89 7.98
CA ALA A 148 1.01 -25.92 7.23
C ALA A 148 1.18 -26.65 5.89
N ASP A 149 0.08 -26.92 5.21
CA ASP A 149 0.09 -27.54 3.89
C ASP A 149 0.11 -26.47 2.79
N PHE A 150 1.28 -26.25 2.21
CA PHE A 150 1.51 -25.24 1.16
C PHE A 150 1.35 -25.79 -0.26
N THR A 151 0.72 -26.95 -0.45
CA THR A 151 0.57 -27.57 -1.77
C THR A 151 -0.28 -26.74 -2.74
N ASN A 152 -1.21 -25.95 -2.23
CA ASN A 152 -2.07 -25.08 -3.06
C ASN A 152 -1.51 -23.67 -3.23
N VAL A 153 -0.43 -23.32 -2.53
CA VAL A 153 0.17 -21.99 -2.58
C VAL A 153 1.38 -22.04 -3.47
N LYS A 154 1.40 -21.23 -4.55
CA LYS A 154 2.57 -21.16 -5.43
C LYS A 154 3.72 -20.51 -4.68
N ASN A 155 4.85 -21.20 -4.59
CA ASN A 155 6.02 -20.68 -3.91
C ASN A 155 7.33 -21.19 -4.50
N SER A 156 8.34 -20.33 -4.55
CA SER A 156 9.67 -20.61 -5.13
C SER A 156 10.76 -20.12 -4.19
N LEU A 157 11.88 -20.85 -4.12
CA LEU A 157 12.97 -20.56 -3.18
C LEU A 157 14.24 -20.14 -3.90
N PHE A 158 14.79 -19.01 -3.48
CA PHE A 158 15.99 -18.39 -4.00
C PHE A 158 17.02 -18.18 -2.88
N GLN A 159 18.28 -18.07 -3.25
CA GLN A 159 19.37 -17.62 -2.39
C GLN A 159 20.05 -16.41 -3.04
N PHE A 160 20.14 -15.32 -2.30
CA PHE A 160 20.76 -14.09 -2.76
C PHE A 160 21.52 -13.43 -1.60
N GLU A 161 22.73 -12.93 -1.86
CA GLU A 161 23.58 -12.23 -0.87
C GLU A 161 23.75 -12.97 0.48
N GLY A 162 23.77 -14.31 0.46
CA GLY A 162 23.94 -15.13 1.67
C GLY A 162 22.69 -15.27 2.53
N ARG A 163 21.52 -14.88 2.03
CA ARG A 163 20.20 -15.08 2.64
C ARG A 163 19.31 -15.92 1.73
N TYR A 164 18.25 -16.47 2.32
CA TYR A 164 17.23 -17.23 1.60
C TYR A 164 15.99 -16.36 1.39
N TYR A 165 15.40 -16.45 0.22
CA TYR A 165 14.21 -15.71 -0.17
C TYR A 165 13.16 -16.69 -0.65
N LEU A 166 11.99 -16.66 -0.03
CA LEU A 166 10.82 -17.38 -0.47
C LEU A 166 9.91 -16.39 -1.20
N PHE A 167 9.68 -16.64 -2.47
CA PHE A 167 8.67 -15.95 -3.24
C PHE A 167 7.36 -16.73 -3.15
N VAL A 168 6.25 -16.05 -2.89
CA VAL A 168 4.92 -16.63 -2.73
C VAL A 168 3.93 -15.86 -3.59
N GLU A 169 3.12 -16.57 -4.37
CA GLU A 169 2.09 -15.99 -5.24
C GLU A 169 0.71 -16.54 -4.84
N PHE A 170 -0.26 -15.64 -4.78
CA PHE A 170 -1.67 -15.90 -4.54
C PHE A 170 -2.47 -15.47 -5.78
N ASP A 171 -3.15 -16.44 -6.39
CA ASP A 171 -4.08 -16.18 -7.48
C ASP A 171 -5.46 -15.71 -6.95
N GLU A 172 -6.35 -15.33 -7.85
CA GLU A 172 -7.68 -14.78 -7.52
C GLU A 172 -8.59 -15.72 -6.71
N ASN A 173 -8.26 -17.01 -6.59
CA ASN A 173 -9.05 -17.93 -5.79
C ASN A 173 -8.88 -17.70 -4.28
N TYR A 174 -7.95 -16.83 -3.86
CA TYR A 174 -7.72 -16.51 -2.45
C TYR A 174 -8.45 -15.21 -2.06
N THR A 175 -9.22 -15.27 -0.97
CA THR A 175 -9.78 -14.08 -0.35
C THR A 175 -8.71 -13.31 0.43
N GLU A 176 -8.91 -11.99 0.63
CA GLU A 176 -7.98 -11.16 1.42
C GLU A 176 -7.70 -11.74 2.81
N HIS A 177 -8.75 -12.21 3.50
CA HIS A 177 -8.61 -12.87 4.80
C HIS A 177 -7.76 -14.15 4.76
N GLU A 178 -7.80 -14.90 3.67
CA GLU A 178 -6.96 -16.09 3.50
C GLU A 178 -5.50 -15.69 3.25
N ILE A 179 -5.28 -14.66 2.45
CA ILE A 179 -3.95 -14.10 2.18
C ILE A 179 -3.33 -13.59 3.49
N ASP A 180 -4.06 -12.81 4.27
CA ASP A 180 -3.61 -12.33 5.59
C ASP A 180 -3.22 -13.47 6.53
N ASN A 181 -4.03 -14.53 6.54
CA ASN A 181 -3.74 -15.69 7.38
C ASN A 181 -2.48 -16.42 6.91
N TRP A 182 -2.27 -16.58 5.60
CA TRP A 182 -1.03 -17.15 5.06
C TRP A 182 0.17 -16.27 5.37
N LEU A 183 0.06 -14.97 5.12
CA LEU A 183 1.12 -14.01 5.38
C LEU A 183 1.50 -14.00 6.86
N SER A 184 0.52 -14.05 7.77
CA SER A 184 0.74 -14.17 9.20
C SER A 184 1.61 -15.39 9.54
N ILE A 185 1.32 -16.55 8.93
CA ILE A 185 2.13 -17.77 9.14
C ILE A 185 3.54 -17.60 8.57
N LEU A 186 3.69 -17.03 7.38
CA LEU A 186 4.99 -16.83 6.74
C LEU A 186 5.89 -15.90 7.57
N LEU A 187 5.32 -14.81 8.10
CA LEU A 187 6.02 -13.80 8.89
C LEU A 187 6.33 -14.24 10.32
N GLU A 188 5.80 -15.38 10.80
CA GLU A 188 6.28 -16.00 12.05
C GLU A 188 7.72 -16.52 11.93
N TYR A 189 8.14 -16.92 10.73
CA TYR A 189 9.44 -17.58 10.49
C TYR A 189 10.41 -16.71 9.68
N GLY A 190 9.90 -15.71 8.97
CA GLY A 190 10.67 -14.84 8.10
C GLY A 190 10.33 -13.37 8.30
N ILE A 191 11.00 -12.52 7.52
CA ILE A 191 10.77 -11.07 7.51
C ILE A 191 10.39 -10.67 6.10
N ASP A 192 9.41 -9.77 5.96
CA ASP A 192 9.05 -9.19 4.67
C ASP A 192 10.27 -8.60 3.96
N SER A 193 10.28 -8.70 2.64
CA SER A 193 11.35 -8.18 1.81
C SER A 193 10.79 -7.47 0.61
N GLN A 194 11.33 -6.28 0.35
CA GLN A 194 11.02 -5.47 -0.83
C GLN A 194 11.76 -5.94 -2.09
N LEU A 195 12.46 -7.09 -2.04
CA LEU A 195 13.11 -7.61 -3.23
C LEU A 195 12.09 -8.16 -4.20
N THR A 196 12.13 -7.65 -5.42
CA THR A 196 11.30 -8.13 -6.52
C THR A 196 11.77 -9.50 -7.01
N ILE A 197 10.83 -10.28 -7.54
CA ILE A 197 11.12 -11.57 -8.16
C ILE A 197 12.14 -11.43 -9.29
N TYR A 198 12.00 -10.40 -10.14
CA TYR A 198 12.91 -10.15 -11.26
C TYR A 198 14.38 -10.03 -10.83
N ARG A 199 14.63 -9.37 -9.68
CA ARG A 199 15.99 -9.24 -9.15
C ARG A 199 16.54 -10.58 -8.63
N LEU A 200 15.67 -11.39 -8.03
CA LEU A 200 16.03 -12.75 -7.57
C LEU A 200 16.26 -13.71 -8.73
N GLU A 201 15.51 -13.59 -9.82
CA GLU A 201 15.71 -14.40 -11.03
C GLU A 201 16.98 -13.99 -11.78
N GLU A 202 17.27 -12.70 -11.88
CA GLU A 202 18.42 -12.19 -12.63
C GLU A 202 19.74 -12.36 -11.86
N TYR A 203 19.76 -12.07 -10.56
CA TYR A 203 20.97 -12.04 -9.73
C TYR A 203 21.01 -13.07 -8.61
N GLY A 204 19.85 -13.61 -8.23
CA GLY A 204 19.75 -14.67 -7.23
C GLY A 204 20.05 -16.04 -7.82
N LYS A 205 20.29 -16.98 -6.92
CA LYS A 205 20.40 -18.39 -7.25
C LYS A 205 19.09 -19.06 -6.90
N GLU A 206 18.35 -19.49 -7.91
CA GLU A 206 17.20 -20.36 -7.71
C GLU A 206 17.63 -21.70 -7.12
N ILE A 207 16.99 -22.09 -6.01
CA ILE A 207 17.23 -23.37 -5.33
C ILE A 207 16.14 -24.37 -5.72
N ILE A 208 14.87 -23.96 -5.61
CA ILE A 208 13.73 -24.82 -5.93
C ILE A 208 12.71 -24.01 -6.73
N HIS A 209 12.50 -24.46 -7.97
CA HIS A 209 11.50 -23.93 -8.89
C HIS A 209 10.13 -24.51 -8.55
N SER A 210 9.24 -23.66 -8.02
CA SER A 210 7.87 -24.00 -7.60
C SER A 210 7.76 -25.07 -6.50
N ASN A 211 6.69 -24.97 -5.70
CA ASN A 211 6.41 -25.89 -4.58
C ASN A 211 7.61 -26.09 -3.64
N ALA A 212 8.37 -25.02 -3.38
CA ALA A 212 9.58 -25.08 -2.58
C ALA A 212 9.32 -25.63 -1.17
N LEU A 213 8.30 -25.13 -0.47
CA LEU A 213 7.93 -25.57 0.88
C LEU A 213 7.53 -27.05 0.92
N ALA A 214 6.67 -27.51 -0.01
CA ALA A 214 6.29 -28.91 -0.07
C ALA A 214 7.50 -29.83 -0.36
N THR A 215 8.45 -29.37 -1.18
CA THR A 215 9.69 -30.07 -1.47
C THR A 215 10.59 -30.14 -0.24
N LEU A 216 10.73 -29.04 0.50
CA LEU A 216 11.50 -28.99 1.74
C LEU A 216 10.92 -29.95 2.79
N ALA A 217 9.59 -29.91 3.01
CA ALA A 217 8.93 -30.81 3.96
C ALA A 217 9.16 -32.30 3.63
N LYS A 218 9.15 -32.65 2.34
CA LYS A 218 9.37 -34.02 1.86
C LYS A 218 10.82 -34.49 2.05
N HIS A 219 11.79 -33.63 1.79
CA HIS A 219 13.21 -33.99 1.80
C HIS A 219 13.89 -33.81 3.17
N PHE A 220 13.35 -32.96 4.03
CA PHE A 220 13.90 -32.63 5.35
C PHE A 220 12.85 -32.89 6.45
N PRO A 221 12.79 -34.09 7.04
CA PRO A 221 11.88 -34.35 8.16
C PRO A 221 12.34 -33.61 9.43
N LEU A 222 11.39 -33.06 10.20
CA LEU A 222 11.65 -32.58 11.55
C LEU A 222 12.16 -33.73 12.43
N LYS A 223 13.30 -33.52 13.08
CA LYS A 223 13.88 -34.46 14.06
C LYS A 223 13.22 -34.33 15.42
#